data_AF-A0A931WFW8-F1
#
_entry.id   AF-A0A931WFW8-F1
#
_cell.length_a   1.000
_cell.length_b   1.000
_cell.length_c   1.000
_cell.angle_alpha   90.00
_cell.angle_beta   90.00
_cell.angle_gamma   90.00
#
_symmetry.space_group_name_H-M   'P 1'
#
loop_
_entity.id
_entity.type
_entity.pdbx_description
1 polymer ?
#
loop_
_entity_poly.entity_id
_entity_poly.type
_entity_poly.pdbx_seq_one_letter_code
_entity_poly.pdbx_strand_id
1 'polypeptide(L)'
;MIGRKIFNTERLESLGPYAFFPLRLTLAAIFFAHGSQKLFGWFDGAGFAQTMINFKEHLGFPSVLALSAMLAEFVGSLMLLVGLGTRIAAFFLAVVMLVAMLKVHWPWGFFLNWFSFSGRGHGIEYPLALLGACLSLVAGGAGKPSLDHLLCRNKRGERKT
;
A
#
# COMPACT_ATOMS: atom_id res chain seq x y z
N MET A 1 1.24 -11.06 -39.37
CA MET A 1 2.27 -11.72 -38.53
C MET A 1 2.57 -10.98 -37.21
N ILE A 2 1.63 -10.17 -36.67
CA ILE A 2 1.86 -9.28 -35.50
C ILE A 2 1.37 -9.91 -34.17
N GLY A 3 0.37 -10.81 -34.22
CA GLY A 3 -0.24 -11.39 -33.00
C GLY A 3 0.69 -12.27 -32.15
N ARG A 4 1.65 -12.98 -32.76
CA ARG A 4 2.55 -13.90 -32.02
C ARG A 4 3.55 -13.22 -31.09
N LYS A 5 3.89 -11.94 -31.32
CA LYS A 5 4.82 -11.20 -30.44
C LYS A 5 4.17 -10.67 -29.16
N ILE A 6 2.87 -10.36 -29.20
CA ILE A 6 2.13 -9.80 -28.05
C ILE A 6 1.81 -10.91 -27.03
N PHE A 7 1.45 -12.10 -27.51
CA PHE A 7 1.14 -13.27 -26.65
C PHE A 7 2.34 -14.19 -26.43
N ASN A 8 3.57 -13.70 -26.59
CA ASN A 8 4.76 -14.52 -26.36
C ASN A 8 4.96 -14.78 -24.86
N THR A 9 4.55 -15.96 -24.41
CA THR A 9 4.59 -16.39 -23.01
C THR A 9 6.01 -16.55 -22.46
N GLU A 10 7.02 -16.81 -23.31
CA GLU A 10 8.41 -16.95 -22.84
C GLU A 10 8.96 -15.63 -22.25
N ARG A 11 8.56 -14.49 -22.84
CA ARG A 11 8.92 -13.17 -22.29
C ARG A 11 8.20 -12.91 -20.97
N LEU A 12 6.96 -13.39 -20.81
CA LEU A 12 6.20 -13.29 -19.56
C LEU A 12 6.83 -14.14 -18.44
N GLU A 13 7.37 -15.32 -18.74
CA GLU A 13 8.09 -16.14 -17.75
C GLU A 13 9.37 -15.46 -17.26
N SER A 14 10.11 -14.79 -18.14
CA SER A 14 11.33 -14.07 -17.75
C SER A 14 11.05 -12.84 -16.88
N LEU A 15 9.92 -12.16 -17.11
CA LEU A 15 9.52 -10.94 -16.39
C LEU A 15 8.66 -11.20 -15.15
N GLY A 16 7.97 -12.34 -15.08
CA GLY A 16 7.08 -12.71 -13.97
C GLY A 16 7.68 -12.48 -12.58
N PRO A 17 8.95 -12.83 -12.34
CA PRO A 17 9.58 -12.59 -11.05
C PRO A 17 9.79 -11.11 -10.68
N TYR A 18 9.70 -10.19 -11.63
CA TYR A 18 9.78 -8.73 -11.43
C TYR A 18 8.40 -8.05 -11.39
N ALA A 19 7.30 -8.78 -11.67
CA ALA A 19 5.97 -8.21 -11.82
C ALA A 19 5.47 -7.43 -10.59
N PHE A 20 5.89 -7.83 -9.38
CA PHE A 20 5.49 -7.18 -8.14
C PHE A 20 6.34 -5.96 -7.77
N PHE A 21 7.46 -5.72 -8.46
CA PHE A 21 8.34 -4.60 -8.16
C PHE A 21 7.71 -3.24 -8.45
N PRO A 22 7.12 -2.99 -9.65
CA PRO A 22 6.39 -1.75 -9.91
C PRO A 22 5.24 -1.54 -8.91
N LEU A 23 4.50 -2.62 -8.58
CA LEU A 23 3.40 -2.56 -7.63
C LEU A 23 3.87 -2.11 -6.25
N ARG A 24 4.99 -2.67 -5.77
CA ARG A 24 5.62 -2.28 -4.51
C ARG A 24 6.08 -0.83 -4.53
N LEU A 25 6.74 -0.38 -5.59
CA LEU A 25 7.24 1.00 -5.68
C LEU A 25 6.08 2.01 -5.67
N THR A 26 5.02 1.73 -6.43
CA THR A 26 3.81 2.57 -6.47
C THR A 26 3.14 2.63 -5.11
N LEU A 27 2.90 1.49 -4.46
CA LEU A 27 2.30 1.47 -3.12
C LEU A 27 3.19 2.15 -2.08
N ALA A 28 4.50 1.90 -2.12
CA ALA A 28 5.45 2.54 -1.23
C ALA A 28 5.41 4.07 -1.36
N ALA A 29 5.42 4.61 -2.59
CA ALA A 29 5.35 6.05 -2.79
C ALA A 29 4.06 6.66 -2.23
N ILE A 30 2.91 6.04 -2.53
CA ILE A 30 1.58 6.51 -2.12
C ILE A 30 1.43 6.47 -0.59
N PHE A 31 1.71 5.32 0.03
CA PHE A 31 1.56 5.18 1.47
C PHE A 31 2.62 5.96 2.24
N PHE A 32 3.80 6.18 1.68
CA PHE A 32 4.80 7.04 2.29
C PHE A 32 4.31 8.48 2.35
N ALA A 33 3.75 9.01 1.24
CA ALA A 33 3.18 10.36 1.22
C ALA A 33 2.04 10.50 2.25
N HIS A 34 1.10 9.55 2.29
CA HIS A 34 0.00 9.60 3.27
C HIS A 34 0.44 9.38 4.71
N GLY A 35 1.36 8.45 4.97
CA GLY A 35 1.90 8.20 6.30
C GLY A 35 2.72 9.39 6.81
N SER A 36 3.49 10.05 5.94
CA SER A 36 4.25 11.24 6.30
C SER A 36 3.38 12.48 6.49
N GLN A 37 2.29 12.63 5.74
CA GLN A 37 1.25 13.64 6.02
C GLN A 37 0.68 13.47 7.43
N LYS A 38 0.40 12.23 7.83
CA LYS A 38 -0.19 11.92 9.13
C LYS A 38 0.81 12.04 10.29
N LEU A 39 2.05 11.59 10.12
CA LEU A 39 3.06 11.60 11.19
C LEU A 39 3.81 12.93 11.32
N PHE A 40 4.18 13.54 10.20
CA PHE A 40 5.12 14.66 10.18
C PHE A 40 4.54 15.96 9.62
N GLY A 41 3.32 15.92 9.06
CA GLY A 41 2.69 17.09 8.43
C GLY A 41 3.34 17.47 7.11
N TRP A 42 4.11 16.56 6.49
CA TRP A 42 4.69 16.80 5.16
C TRP A 42 3.60 16.93 4.11
N PHE A 43 3.90 17.56 2.97
CA PHE A 43 2.97 17.72 1.85
C PHE A 43 1.63 18.38 2.27
N ASP A 44 1.73 19.44 3.08
CA ASP A 44 0.58 20.17 3.65
C ASP A 44 -0.39 19.25 4.42
N GLY A 45 0.15 18.20 5.03
CA GLY A 45 -0.59 17.22 5.81
C GLY A 45 -0.98 17.75 7.19
N ALA A 46 -1.99 17.12 7.79
CA ALA A 46 -2.51 17.50 9.11
C ALA A 46 -1.46 17.36 10.24
N GLY A 47 -0.46 16.47 10.08
CA GLY A 47 0.52 16.17 11.11
C GLY A 47 -0.06 15.36 12.27
N PHE A 48 0.82 14.96 13.19
CA PHE A 48 0.50 13.96 14.20
C PHE A 48 -0.66 14.38 15.11
N ALA A 49 -0.56 15.58 15.72
CA ALA A 49 -1.54 16.04 16.69
C ALA A 49 -2.94 16.14 16.09
N GLN A 50 -3.07 16.78 14.93
CA GLN A 50 -4.36 16.93 14.27
C GLN A 50 -4.90 15.60 13.74
N THR A 51 -4.04 14.70 13.26
CA THR A 51 -4.46 13.36 12.86
C THR A 51 -5.03 12.58 14.05
N MET A 52 -4.39 12.65 15.21
CA MET A 52 -4.90 12.02 16.44
C MET A 52 -6.26 12.57 16.87
N ILE A 53 -6.44 13.89 16.80
CA ILE A 53 -7.72 14.56 17.07
C ILE A 53 -8.78 14.05 16.08
N ASN A 54 -8.48 14.05 14.78
CA ASN A 54 -9.42 13.60 13.75
C ASN A 54 -9.85 12.13 13.96
N PHE A 55 -8.91 11.23 14.27
CA PHE A 55 -9.24 9.83 14.55
C PHE A 55 -10.13 9.67 15.79
N LYS A 56 -9.85 10.43 16.85
CA LYS A 56 -10.62 10.34 18.10
C LYS A 56 -12.01 10.95 17.96
N GLU A 57 -12.08 12.18 17.46
CA GLU A 57 -13.30 12.99 17.49
C GLU A 57 -14.24 12.70 16.32
N HIS A 58 -13.69 12.42 15.12
CA HIS A 58 -14.51 12.24 13.91
C HIS A 58 -14.70 10.76 13.57
N LEU A 59 -13.70 9.91 13.81
CA LEU A 59 -13.79 8.47 13.49
C LEU A 59 -14.15 7.61 14.71
N GLY A 60 -14.08 8.16 15.92
CA GLY A 60 -14.36 7.43 17.17
C GLY A 60 -13.34 6.34 17.49
N PHE A 61 -12.13 6.42 16.93
CA PHE A 61 -11.09 5.42 17.16
C PHE A 61 -10.22 5.76 18.38
N PRO A 62 -9.84 4.75 19.19
CA PRO A 62 -8.88 4.93 20.26
C PRO A 62 -7.49 5.29 19.70
N SER A 63 -6.70 5.99 20.51
CA SER A 63 -5.37 6.49 20.14
C SER A 63 -4.42 5.39 19.65
N VAL A 64 -4.51 4.19 20.22
CA VAL A 64 -3.70 3.04 19.82
C VAL A 64 -3.97 2.62 18.37
N LEU A 65 -5.23 2.59 17.94
CA LEU A 65 -5.58 2.25 16.56
C LEU A 65 -5.19 3.38 15.59
N ALA A 66 -5.34 4.64 15.99
CA ALA A 66 -4.88 5.78 15.21
C ALA A 66 -3.36 5.72 14.96
N LEU A 67 -2.58 5.53 16.02
CA LEU A 67 -1.13 5.36 15.92
C LEU A 67 -0.75 4.15 15.07
N SER A 68 -1.45 3.03 15.25
CA SER A 68 -1.20 1.81 14.48
C SER A 68 -1.44 2.02 12.98
N ALA A 69 -2.49 2.75 12.59
CA ALA A 69 -2.76 3.08 11.19
C ALA A 69 -1.67 3.99 10.59
N MET A 70 -1.24 5.03 11.33
CA MET A 70 -0.18 5.93 10.89
C MET A 70 1.17 5.20 10.71
N LEU A 71 1.53 4.35 11.67
CA LEU A 71 2.74 3.55 11.59
C LEU A 71 2.65 2.49 10.49
N ALA A 72 1.48 1.86 10.30
CA ALA A 72 1.27 0.91 9.22
C ALA A 72 1.48 1.55 7.85
N GLU A 73 0.93 2.75 7.61
CA GLU A 73 1.15 3.48 6.35
C GLU A 73 2.62 3.85 6.16
N PHE A 74 3.22 4.49 7.16
CA PHE A 74 4.59 4.99 7.01
C PHE A 74 5.63 3.87 7.01
N VAL A 75 5.70 3.07 8.06
CA VAL A 75 6.69 1.99 8.18
C VAL A 75 6.40 0.88 7.17
N GLY A 76 5.13 0.55 6.95
CA GLY A 76 4.74 -0.43 5.93
C GLY A 76 5.17 0.01 4.53
N SER A 77 5.08 1.29 4.19
CA SER A 77 5.57 1.80 2.91
C SER A 77 7.09 1.62 2.75
N LEU A 78 7.87 1.86 3.80
CA LEU A 78 9.32 1.65 3.79
C LEU A 78 9.67 0.18 3.65
N MET A 79 8.94 -0.69 4.35
CA MET A 79 9.04 -2.15 4.22
C MET A 79 8.74 -2.62 2.79
N LEU A 80 7.70 -2.08 2.15
CA LEU A 80 7.40 -2.35 0.74
C LEU A 80 8.50 -1.83 -0.19
N LEU A 81 9.04 -0.63 0.06
CA LEU A 81 10.10 -0.04 -0.76
C LEU A 81 11.33 -0.95 -0.82
N VAL A 82 11.85 -1.36 0.34
CA VAL A 82 13.02 -2.25 0.41
C VAL A 82 12.65 -3.71 0.09
N GLY A 83 11.39 -4.08 0.26
CA GLY A 83 10.90 -5.44 0.04
C GLY A 83 11.26 -6.38 1.17
N LEU A 84 11.09 -5.91 2.40
CA LEU A 84 11.32 -6.67 3.62
C LEU A 84 9.99 -6.86 4.35
N GLY A 85 9.61 -8.10 4.62
CA GLY A 85 8.32 -8.43 5.23
C GLY A 85 7.13 -8.01 4.35
N THR A 86 7.28 -8.10 3.02
CA THR A 86 6.33 -7.52 2.05
C THR A 86 4.89 -7.96 2.29
N ARG A 87 4.67 -9.25 2.58
CA ARG A 87 3.32 -9.79 2.82
C ARG A 87 2.68 -9.22 4.08
N ILE A 88 3.48 -9.03 5.13
CA ILE A 88 3.01 -8.48 6.41
C ILE A 88 2.68 -7.00 6.25
N ALA A 89 3.58 -6.23 5.62
CA ALA A 89 3.34 -4.82 5.33
C ALA A 89 2.09 -4.63 4.46
N ALA A 90 1.98 -5.38 3.35
CA ALA A 90 0.82 -5.32 2.46
C ALA A 90 -0.48 -5.70 3.16
N PHE A 91 -0.47 -6.67 4.08
CA PHE A 91 -1.65 -7.04 4.86
C PHE A 91 -2.14 -5.88 5.74
N PHE A 92 -1.26 -5.24 6.50
CA PHE A 92 -1.67 -4.11 7.33
C PHE A 92 -2.14 -2.91 6.50
N LEU A 93 -1.47 -2.63 5.38
CA LEU A 93 -1.91 -1.59 4.44
C LEU A 93 -3.29 -1.91 3.84
N ALA A 94 -3.58 -3.17 3.51
CA ALA A 94 -4.90 -3.61 3.08
C ALA A 94 -5.97 -3.35 4.16
N VAL A 95 -5.67 -3.66 5.43
CA VAL A 95 -6.59 -3.36 6.55
C VAL A 95 -6.83 -1.86 6.67
N VAL A 96 -5.79 -1.02 6.57
CA VAL A 96 -5.95 0.44 6.60
C VAL A 96 -6.84 0.92 5.45
N MET A 97 -6.65 0.40 4.23
CA MET A 97 -7.49 0.76 3.07
C MET A 97 -8.93 0.32 3.25
N LEU A 98 -9.18 -0.87 3.81
CA LEU A 98 -10.52 -1.33 4.10
C LEU A 98 -11.23 -0.41 5.11
N VAL A 99 -10.55 -0.05 6.20
CA VAL A 99 -11.10 0.87 7.22
C VAL A 99 -11.33 2.26 6.64
N ALA A 100 -10.37 2.81 5.90
CA ALA A 100 -10.49 4.11 5.24
C ALA A 100 -11.68 4.12 4.26
N MET A 101 -11.83 3.05 3.46
CA MET A 101 -12.94 2.89 2.54
C MET A 101 -14.29 2.94 3.26
N LEU A 102 -14.46 2.17 4.33
CA LEU A 102 -15.73 2.06 5.05
C LEU A 102 -16.06 3.28 5.91
N LYS A 103 -15.05 3.93 6.50
CA LYS A 103 -15.27 5.03 7.47
C LYS A 103 -15.16 6.42 6.87
N VAL A 104 -14.34 6.61 5.84
CA VAL A 104 -14.04 7.93 5.29
C VAL A 104 -14.68 8.13 3.91
N HIS A 105 -14.58 7.12 3.05
CA HIS A 105 -14.94 7.27 1.64
C HIS A 105 -16.37 6.80 1.30
N TRP A 106 -16.90 5.84 2.06
CA TRP A 106 -18.23 5.25 1.83
C TRP A 106 -19.36 6.27 1.66
N PRO A 107 -19.47 7.33 2.48
CA PRO A 107 -20.57 8.29 2.36
C PRO A 107 -20.56 9.09 1.03
N TRP A 108 -19.43 9.14 0.33
CA TRP A 108 -19.23 9.96 -0.87
C TRP A 108 -19.52 9.22 -2.19
N GLY A 109 -19.89 7.94 -2.10
CA GLY A 109 -20.17 7.08 -3.24
C GLY A 109 -18.92 6.46 -3.85
N PHE A 110 -18.99 6.09 -5.14
CA PHE A 110 -17.89 5.40 -5.81
C PHE A 110 -16.78 6.35 -6.29
N PHE A 111 -17.14 7.39 -7.04
CA PHE A 111 -16.18 8.19 -7.80
C PHE A 111 -15.40 9.21 -6.97
N LEU A 112 -14.18 9.49 -7.44
CA LEU A 112 -13.38 10.60 -6.95
C LEU A 112 -14.05 11.96 -7.23
N ASN A 113 -13.89 12.90 -6.29
CA ASN A 113 -14.32 14.29 -6.48
C ASN A 113 -13.32 15.06 -7.36
N TRP A 114 -13.23 14.68 -8.64
CA TRP A 114 -12.22 15.20 -9.57
C TRP A 114 -12.26 16.72 -9.73
N PHE A 115 -13.46 17.29 -9.68
CA PHE A 115 -13.69 18.73 -9.84
C PHE A 115 -13.66 19.50 -8.50
N SER A 116 -13.29 18.85 -7.40
CA SER A 116 -13.17 19.46 -6.07
C SER A 116 -14.42 20.26 -5.65
N PHE A 117 -15.61 19.71 -5.91
CA PHE A 117 -16.86 20.32 -5.46
C PHE A 117 -16.84 20.53 -3.95
N SER A 118 -17.14 21.76 -3.51
CA SER A 118 -17.16 22.13 -2.09
C SER A 118 -18.16 21.28 -1.30
N GLY A 119 -17.78 20.89 -0.09
CA GLY A 119 -18.62 20.05 0.77
C GLY A 119 -18.69 18.57 0.35
N ARG A 120 -17.86 18.13 -0.62
CA ARG A 120 -17.82 16.74 -1.08
C ARG A 120 -16.43 16.11 -0.90
N GLY A 121 -16.38 14.94 -0.28
CA GLY A 121 -15.19 14.10 -0.20
C GLY A 121 -14.99 13.19 -1.42
N HIS A 122 -13.86 12.48 -1.45
CA HIS A 122 -13.56 11.48 -2.48
C HIS A 122 -14.31 10.16 -2.19
N GLY A 123 -14.86 9.51 -3.22
CA GLY A 123 -15.47 8.19 -3.11
C GLY A 123 -14.48 7.04 -2.94
N ILE A 124 -14.99 5.81 -2.96
CA ILE A 124 -14.25 4.58 -2.63
C ILE A 124 -13.33 4.05 -3.76
N GLU A 125 -13.38 4.61 -4.97
CA GLU A 125 -12.64 4.14 -6.15
C GLU A 125 -11.13 3.95 -5.89
N TYR A 126 -10.46 4.96 -5.32
CA TYR A 126 -9.04 4.91 -5.03
C TYR A 126 -8.65 3.93 -3.90
N PRO A 127 -9.26 3.97 -2.69
CA PRO A 127 -8.94 2.99 -1.65
C PRO A 127 -9.28 1.54 -2.07
N LEU A 128 -10.28 1.33 -2.92
CA LEU A 128 -10.57 0.01 -3.51
C LEU A 128 -9.44 -0.47 -4.42
N ALA A 129 -8.91 0.40 -5.28
CA ALA A 129 -7.76 0.08 -6.13
C ALA A 129 -6.51 -0.25 -5.30
N LEU A 130 -6.22 0.54 -4.26
CA LEU A 130 -5.10 0.29 -3.36
C LEU A 130 -5.29 -0.99 -2.54
N LEU A 131 -6.51 -1.30 -2.11
CA LEU A 131 -6.83 -2.56 -1.44
C LEU A 131 -6.52 -3.76 -2.35
N GLY A 132 -6.99 -3.75 -3.60
CA GLY A 132 -6.68 -4.81 -4.57
C GLY A 132 -5.18 -4.98 -4.85
N ALA A 133 -4.45 -3.87 -4.94
CA ALA A 133 -3.01 -3.87 -5.09
C ALA A 133 -2.29 -4.48 -3.85
N CYS A 134 -2.72 -4.12 -2.64
CA CYS A 134 -2.19 -4.70 -1.41
C CYS A 134 -2.46 -6.21 -1.35
N LEU A 135 -3.69 -6.65 -1.66
CA LEU A 135 -4.07 -8.06 -1.68
C LEU A 135 -3.25 -8.87 -2.70
N SER A 136 -2.91 -8.25 -3.84
CA SER A 136 -2.02 -8.85 -4.84
C SER A 136 -0.63 -9.11 -4.28
N LEU A 137 -0.07 -8.22 -3.45
CA LEU A 137 1.21 -8.43 -2.76
C LEU A 137 1.10 -9.41 -1.59
N VAL A 138 -0.04 -9.48 -0.91
CA VAL A 138 -0.29 -10.51 0.12
C VAL A 138 -0.22 -11.90 -0.51
N ALA A 139 -0.89 -12.10 -1.66
CA ALA A 139 -0.89 -13.37 -2.38
C ALA A 139 0.46 -13.65 -3.06
N GLY A 140 1.02 -12.67 -3.78
CA GLY A 140 2.20 -12.82 -4.62
C GLY A 140 3.54 -12.71 -3.89
N GLY A 141 3.60 -12.00 -2.77
CA GLY A 141 4.85 -11.70 -2.06
C GLY A 141 5.71 -10.61 -2.74
N ALA A 142 7.01 -10.63 -2.45
CA ALA A 142 7.91 -9.50 -2.71
C ALA A 142 8.52 -9.42 -4.13
N GLY A 143 8.49 -10.52 -4.88
CA GLY A 143 9.22 -10.65 -6.15
C GLY A 143 10.75 -10.75 -5.98
N LYS A 144 11.48 -10.91 -7.09
CA LYS A 144 12.96 -11.04 -7.13
C LYS A 144 13.73 -9.82 -6.57
N PRO A 145 13.41 -8.57 -6.93
CA PRO A 145 14.14 -7.41 -6.42
C PRO A 145 13.63 -7.03 -5.02
N SER A 146 13.90 -7.87 -4.04
CA SER A 146 13.46 -7.69 -2.65
C SER A 146 14.49 -8.25 -1.66
N LEU A 147 14.58 -7.64 -0.47
CA LEU A 147 15.36 -8.20 0.63
C LEU A 147 14.80 -9.56 1.09
N ASP A 148 13.47 -9.76 1.02
CA ASP A 148 12.81 -11.04 1.26
C ASP A 148 13.41 -12.17 0.41
N HIS A 149 13.68 -11.89 -0.89
CA HIS A 149 14.28 -12.84 -1.80
C HIS A 149 15.76 -13.11 -1.47
N LEU A 150 16.53 -12.07 -1.15
CA LEU A 150 17.95 -12.20 -0.78
C LEU A 150 18.13 -13.04 0.50
N LEU A 151 17.31 -12.80 1.53
CA LEU A 151 17.34 -13.54 2.78
C LEU A 151 16.94 -15.01 2.59
N CYS A 152 15.92 -15.29 1.77
CA CYS A 152 15.53 -16.66 1.45
C CYS A 152 16.58 -17.40 0.61
N ARG A 153 17.33 -16.69 -0.25
CA ARG A 153 18.42 -17.29 -1.05
C ARG A 153 19.57 -17.76 -0.16
N ASN A 154 19.96 -16.97 0.85
CA ASN A 154 21.08 -17.29 1.73
C ASN A 154 20.83 -18.56 2.55
N LYS A 155 19.60 -18.70 3.10
CA LYS A 155 19.20 -19.90 3.86
C LYS A 155 19.21 -21.21 3.06
N ARG A 156 19.12 -21.15 1.72
CA ARG A 156 19.19 -22.33 0.85
C ARG A 156 20.64 -22.72 0.52
N GLY A 157 21.59 -21.78 0.62
CA GLY A 157 23.03 -22.05 0.51
C GLY A 157 23.59 -22.71 1.77
N GLU A 158 23.21 -22.20 2.95
CA GLU A 158 23.64 -22.72 4.27
C GLU A 158 23.12 -24.13 4.57
N ARG A 159 22.01 -24.54 3.97
CA ARG A 159 21.41 -25.87 4.17
C ARG A 159 21.96 -26.96 3.23
N LYS A 160 22.88 -26.60 2.34
CA LYS A 160 23.51 -27.48 1.34
C LYS A 160 25.00 -27.76 1.61
N THR A 161 25.53 -27.24 2.71
CA THR A 161 26.88 -27.49 3.24
C THR A 161 26.77 -28.26 4.54
#